data_AF-A0A4D5XEJ9-F1
#
_entry.id   AF-A0A4D5XEJ9-F1
#
_cell.length_a   1.000
_cell.length_b   1.000
_cell.length_c   1.000
_cell.angle_alpha   90.00
_cell.angle_beta   90.00
_cell.angle_gamma   90.00
#
_symmetry.space_group_name_H-M   'P 1'
#
loop_
_entity.id
_entity.type
_entity.pdbx_description
1 polymer ?
#
loop_
_entity_poly.entity_id
_entity_poly.type
_entity_poly.pdbx_seq_one_letter_code
_entity_poly.pdbx_strand_id
1 'polypeptide(L)'
;VADEMARIGMEKWGATFVSPWHAKTAGFQFADATDPTMPKAYQVRRSDFDEILFRRAAGVVREARENCRVRDVDLGDREKSPEVTATDAEGRTHRWRAKFIVDATGRDTLVGNRLKIKVRNPDHNSSAMYGHFRGARRDCGREEGNIIIFWFDHGW
;
A
#
# COMPACT_ATOMS: atom_id res chain seq x y z
N VAL A 1 15.30 7.49 -3.67
CA VAL A 1 13.85 7.36 -3.40
C VAL A 1 13.43 8.32 -2.30
N ALA A 2 14.10 8.33 -1.14
CA ALA A 2 13.76 9.23 -0.03
C ALA A 2 13.63 10.72 -0.44
N ASP A 3 14.57 11.25 -1.23
CA ASP A 3 14.49 12.65 -1.70
C ASP A 3 13.29 12.90 -2.63
N GLU A 4 12.89 11.92 -3.44
CA GLU A 4 11.69 12.03 -4.26
C GLU A 4 10.44 12.03 -3.41
N MET A 5 10.41 11.19 -2.36
CA MET A 5 9.31 11.16 -1.40
C MET A 5 9.19 12.48 -0.64
N ALA A 6 10.31 13.09 -0.26
CA ALA A 6 10.33 14.40 0.38
C ALA A 6 9.79 15.52 -0.53
N ARG A 7 9.91 15.38 -1.86
CA ARG A 7 9.37 16.37 -2.81
C ARG A 7 7.87 16.26 -3.04
N ILE A 8 7.31 15.06 -2.95
CA ILE A 8 5.88 14.81 -3.23
C ILE A 8 5.04 14.67 -1.96
N GLY A 9 5.68 14.42 -0.82
CA GLY A 9 5.02 14.05 0.43
C GLY A 9 5.19 15.10 1.51
N MET A 10 4.25 15.09 2.44
CA MET A 10 4.34 15.84 3.69
C MET A 10 4.98 14.97 4.76
N GLU A 11 5.92 15.49 5.54
CA GLU A 11 6.54 14.73 6.61
C GLU A 11 5.53 14.29 7.67
N LYS A 12 5.62 13.03 8.08
CA LYS A 12 4.80 12.43 9.12
C LYS A 12 5.71 11.99 10.26
N TRP A 13 5.66 12.68 11.39
CA TRP A 13 6.52 12.39 12.53
C TRP A 13 5.89 11.43 13.53
N GLY A 14 4.57 11.23 13.45
CA GLY A 14 3.83 10.36 14.35
C GLY A 14 2.37 10.18 13.98
N ALA A 15 1.57 9.90 15.00
CA ALA A 15 0.12 9.76 14.92
C ALA A 15 -0.56 10.39 16.14
N THR A 16 -1.73 10.96 15.91
CA THR A 16 -2.58 11.62 16.90
C THR A 16 -3.92 10.88 16.98
N PHE A 17 -4.37 10.58 18.18
CA PHE A 17 -5.63 9.91 18.48
C PHE A 17 -6.51 10.84 19.30
N VAL A 18 -7.71 11.08 18.79
CA VAL A 18 -8.69 11.97 19.39
C VAL A 18 -9.95 11.18 19.69
N SER A 19 -10.53 11.42 20.87
CA SER A 19 -11.78 10.78 21.29
C SER A 19 -12.62 11.78 22.09
N PRO A 20 -13.92 11.93 21.81
CA PRO A 20 -14.79 12.84 22.55
C PRO A 20 -15.03 12.39 24.00
N TRP A 21 -14.75 11.13 24.32
CA TRP A 21 -14.92 10.57 25.67
C TRP A 21 -13.67 10.73 26.54
N HIS A 22 -12.57 11.22 25.99
CA HIS A 22 -11.31 11.39 26.71
C HIS A 22 -10.89 12.85 26.73
N ALA A 23 -10.55 13.35 27.92
CA ALA A 23 -10.15 14.74 28.10
C ALA A 23 -8.79 15.08 27.44
N LYS A 24 -7.99 14.06 27.11
CA LYS A 24 -6.64 14.22 26.52
C LYS A 24 -6.59 13.60 25.14
N THR A 25 -5.99 14.33 24.21
CA THR A 25 -5.50 13.78 22.94
C THR A 25 -4.29 12.91 23.26
N ALA A 26 -4.25 11.70 22.69
CA ALA A 26 -3.12 10.78 22.81
C ALA A 26 -2.34 10.76 21.50
N GLY A 27 -1.05 10.45 21.54
CA GLY A 27 -0.23 10.35 20.35
C GLY A 27 1.14 9.79 20.66
N PHE A 28 1.89 9.46 19.63
CA PHE A 28 3.27 9.00 19.75
C PHE A 28 4.11 9.56 18.61
N GLN A 29 5.40 9.76 18.86
CA GLN A 29 6.37 10.15 17.85
C GLN A 29 7.14 8.90 17.40
N PHE A 30 7.46 8.80 16.10
CA PHE A 30 8.26 7.68 15.59
C PHE A 30 9.69 7.71 16.13
N ALA A 31 10.21 8.88 16.52
CA ALA A 31 11.51 9.02 17.18
C ALA A 31 11.58 8.33 18.55
N ASP A 32 10.43 8.03 19.18
CA ASP A 32 10.37 7.34 20.48
C ASP A 32 10.29 5.80 20.32
N ALA A 33 10.39 5.29 19.08
CA ALA A 33 10.40 3.86 18.81
C ALA A 33 11.68 3.19 19.34
N THR A 34 11.62 1.87 19.57
CA THR A 34 12.78 1.07 19.99
C THR A 34 13.98 1.24 19.05
N ASP A 35 13.72 1.41 17.74
CA ASP A 35 14.70 1.84 16.76
C ASP A 35 14.37 3.27 16.31
N PRO A 36 15.10 4.28 16.81
CA PRO A 36 14.84 5.69 16.48
C PRO A 36 15.50 6.15 15.18
N THR A 37 16.14 5.26 14.40
CA THR A 37 16.88 5.63 13.18
C THR A 37 16.00 6.15 12.05
N MET A 38 14.69 5.87 12.10
CA MET A 38 13.68 6.33 11.14
C MET A 38 12.59 7.17 11.83
N PRO A 39 12.90 8.42 12.25
CA PRO A 39 12.01 9.22 13.10
C PRO A 39 10.81 9.82 12.35
N LYS A 40 10.67 9.55 11.05
CA LYS A 40 9.60 10.10 10.21
C LYS A 40 9.25 9.19 9.03
N ALA A 41 8.06 9.40 8.50
CA ALA A 41 7.59 8.89 7.23
C ALA A 41 7.05 10.06 6.38
N TYR A 42 6.32 9.76 5.31
CA TYR A 42 5.67 10.76 4.47
C TYR A 42 4.18 10.42 4.25
N GLN A 43 3.31 11.43 4.32
CA GLN A 43 1.97 11.37 3.74
C GLN A 43 2.11 11.65 2.24
N VAL A 44 1.72 10.69 1.40
CA VAL A 44 1.92 10.76 -0.05
C VAL A 44 0.61 10.51 -0.79
N ARG A 45 0.48 11.11 -1.97
CA ARG A 45 -0.52 10.68 -2.94
C ARG A 45 -0.05 9.38 -3.58
N ARG A 46 -0.86 8.32 -3.47
CA ARG A 46 -0.48 6.97 -3.92
C ARG A 46 -0.13 6.87 -5.40
N SER A 47 -0.80 7.63 -6.27
CA SER A 47 -0.46 7.66 -7.70
C SER A 47 0.99 8.06 -7.93
N ASP A 48 1.45 9.09 -7.23
CA ASP A 48 2.78 9.68 -7.44
C ASP A 48 3.85 8.81 -6.76
N PHE A 49 3.52 8.28 -5.58
CA PHE A 49 4.35 7.32 -4.86
C PHE A 49 4.60 6.04 -5.67
N ASP A 50 3.53 5.39 -6.12
CA ASP A 50 3.59 4.13 -6.85
C ASP A 50 4.33 4.31 -8.19
N GLU A 51 4.10 5.43 -8.88
CA GLU A 51 4.80 5.77 -10.13
C GLU A 51 6.32 5.89 -9.93
N ILE A 52 6.76 6.63 -8.90
CA ILE A 52 8.20 6.76 -8.60
C ILE A 52 8.82 5.38 -8.33
N LEU A 53 8.16 4.56 -7.51
CA LEU A 53 8.66 3.22 -7.21
C LEU A 53 8.70 2.33 -8.45
N PHE A 54 7.66 2.36 -9.28
CA PHE A 54 7.59 1.57 -10.50
C PHE A 54 8.68 1.96 -11.49
N ARG A 55 8.88 3.27 -11.75
CA ARG A 55 9.94 3.76 -12.66
C ARG A 55 11.33 3.40 -12.16
N ARG A 56 11.56 3.50 -10.85
CA ARG A 56 12.81 3.03 -10.21
C ARG A 56 13.05 1.55 -10.45
N ALA A 57 12.04 0.71 -10.20
CA ALA A 57 12.12 -0.73 -10.40
C ALA A 57 12.37 -1.06 -11.88
N ALA A 58 11.62 -0.44 -12.79
CA ALA A 58 11.76 -0.61 -14.24
C ALA A 58 13.18 -0.31 -14.75
N GLY A 59 13.90 0.62 -14.11
CA GLY A 59 15.29 0.94 -14.45
C GLY A 59 16.33 -0.09 -14.00
N VAL A 60 15.98 -1.04 -13.12
CA VAL A 60 16.92 -2.02 -12.55
C VAL A 60 16.54 -3.48 -12.82
N VAL A 61 15.38 -3.73 -13.41
CA VAL A 61 14.94 -5.08 -13.80
C VAL A 61 15.09 -5.27 -15.31
N ARG A 62 15.16 -6.54 -15.74
CA ARG A 62 15.19 -6.88 -17.17
C ARG A 62 13.92 -6.42 -17.90
N GLU A 63 12.77 -6.55 -17.25
CA GLU A 63 11.48 -6.33 -17.87
C GLU A 63 10.47 -5.84 -16.83
N ALA A 64 9.84 -4.71 -17.13
CA ALA A 64 8.70 -4.17 -16.39
C ALA A 64 7.62 -3.81 -17.41
N ARG A 65 6.37 -4.20 -17.14
CA ARG A 65 5.25 -4.00 -18.07
C ARG A 65 4.09 -3.30 -17.38
N GLU A 66 3.64 -2.21 -17.98
CA GLU A 66 2.37 -1.56 -17.68
C GLU A 66 1.30 -2.01 -18.67
N ASN A 67 0.03 -1.75 -18.37
CA ASN A 67 -1.11 -2.14 -19.20
C ASN A 67 -1.11 -3.63 -19.58
N CYS A 68 -0.53 -4.48 -18.74
CA CYS A 68 -0.45 -5.93 -18.93
C CYS A 68 -1.05 -6.61 -17.70
N ARG A 69 -2.30 -7.06 -17.83
CA ARG A 69 -3.04 -7.64 -16.71
C ARG A 69 -2.86 -9.15 -16.70
N VAL A 70 -2.22 -9.67 -15.67
CA VAL A 70 -2.22 -11.12 -15.38
C VAL A 70 -3.66 -11.57 -15.16
N ARG A 71 -4.08 -12.62 -15.87
CA ARG A 71 -5.43 -13.20 -15.84
C ARG A 71 -5.47 -14.53 -15.12
N ASP A 72 -4.42 -15.33 -15.28
CA ASP A 72 -4.35 -16.67 -14.70
C ASP A 72 -2.91 -17.05 -14.37
N VAL A 73 -2.79 -17.95 -13.40
CA VAL A 73 -1.54 -18.58 -12.98
C VAL A 73 -1.76 -20.07 -12.86
N ASP A 74 -0.99 -20.82 -13.63
CA ASP A 74 -0.76 -22.24 -13.40
C ASP A 74 0.47 -22.38 -12.50
N LEU A 75 0.30 -22.96 -11.31
CA LEU A 75 1.39 -23.14 -10.37
C LEU A 75 2.30 -24.31 -10.74
N GLY A 76 1.93 -25.09 -11.75
CA GLY A 76 2.67 -26.27 -12.15
C GLY A 76 2.71 -27.34 -11.05
N ASP A 77 3.71 -28.20 -11.12
CA ASP A 77 3.96 -29.29 -10.19
C ASP A 77 5.46 -29.66 -10.18
N ARG A 78 5.80 -30.89 -9.78
CA ARG A 78 7.19 -31.36 -9.75
C ARG A 78 7.85 -31.44 -11.13
N GLU A 79 7.07 -31.64 -12.18
CA GLU A 79 7.55 -31.84 -13.56
C GLU A 79 7.28 -30.62 -14.45
N LYS A 80 6.32 -29.77 -14.06
CA LYS A 80 5.93 -28.57 -14.81
C LYS A 80 6.26 -27.29 -14.05
N SER A 81 7.04 -26.41 -14.67
CA SER A 81 7.28 -25.07 -14.12
C SER A 81 6.00 -24.21 -14.11
N PRO A 82 5.82 -23.34 -13.10
CA PRO A 82 4.74 -22.37 -13.08
C PRO A 82 4.67 -21.53 -14.37
N GLU A 83 3.45 -21.22 -14.81
CA GLU A 83 3.15 -20.40 -15.97
C GLU A 83 2.18 -19.28 -15.61
N VAL A 84 2.48 -18.06 -16.06
CA VAL A 84 1.64 -16.88 -15.92
C VAL A 84 1.04 -16.53 -17.27
N THR A 85 -0.27 -16.33 -17.33
CA THR A 85 -0.97 -15.81 -18.52
C THR A 85 -1.44 -14.39 -18.28
N ALA A 86 -1.11 -13.46 -19.18
CA ALA A 86 -1.57 -12.08 -19.11
C ALA A 86 -2.13 -11.58 -20.45
N THR A 87 -2.87 -10.47 -20.39
CA THR A 87 -3.39 -9.77 -21.56
C THR A 87 -2.86 -8.34 -21.58
N ASP A 88 -2.31 -7.89 -22.71
CA ASP A 88 -1.86 -6.50 -22.88
C ASP A 88 -2.99 -5.53 -23.29
N ALA A 89 -2.63 -4.26 -23.50
CA ALA A 89 -3.56 -3.20 -23.90
C ALA A 89 -4.23 -3.46 -25.24
N GLU A 90 -3.56 -4.17 -26.14
CA GLU A 90 -4.08 -4.54 -27.47
C GLU A 90 -4.93 -5.82 -27.43
N GLY A 91 -5.12 -6.43 -26.25
CA GLY A 91 -5.87 -7.67 -26.09
C GLY A 91 -5.08 -8.92 -26.43
N ARG A 92 -3.76 -8.83 -26.65
CA ARG A 92 -2.92 -9.99 -26.97
C ARG A 92 -2.59 -10.76 -25.71
N THR A 93 -2.62 -12.09 -25.83
CA THR A 93 -2.29 -13.00 -24.74
C THR A 93 -0.79 -13.29 -24.73
N HIS A 94 -0.18 -13.11 -23.56
CA HIS A 94 1.22 -13.44 -23.29
C HIS A 94 1.31 -14.55 -22.25
N ARG A 95 2.34 -15.38 -22.37
CA ARG A 95 2.63 -16.47 -21.43
C ARG A 95 4.10 -16.48 -21.04
N TRP A 96 4.37 -16.60 -19.75
CA TRP A 96 5.73 -16.73 -19.23
C TRP A 96 5.82 -17.93 -18.29
N ARG A 97 6.90 -18.70 -18.44
CA ARG A 97 7.28 -19.73 -17.47
C ARG A 97 8.37 -19.19 -16.55
N ALA A 98 8.21 -19.42 -15.25
CA ALA A 98 9.13 -18.95 -14.23
C ALA A 98 9.41 -20.06 -13.21
N LYS A 99 10.56 -19.97 -12.53
CA LYS A 99 10.88 -20.87 -11.42
C LYS A 99 10.10 -20.51 -10.15
N PHE A 100 9.78 -19.23 -9.98
CA PHE A 100 9.07 -18.68 -8.84
C PHE A 100 8.09 -17.61 -9.29
N ILE A 101 6.98 -17.48 -8.58
CA ILE A 101 5.98 -16.43 -8.78
C ILE A 101 5.78 -15.73 -7.44
N VAL A 102 5.86 -14.41 -7.44
CA VAL A 102 5.51 -13.57 -6.28
C VAL A 102 4.21 -12.86 -6.62
N ASP A 103 3.17 -13.13 -5.83
CA ASP A 103 1.88 -12.46 -5.99
C ASP A 103 1.87 -11.15 -5.20
N ALA A 104 1.99 -10.03 -5.93
CA ALA A 104 1.87 -8.68 -5.40
C ALA A 104 0.59 -7.96 -5.88
N THR A 105 -0.47 -8.71 -6.21
CA THR A 105 -1.73 -8.17 -6.76
C THR A 105 -2.62 -7.45 -5.73
N GLY A 106 -2.13 -7.28 -4.49
CA GLY A 106 -2.85 -6.55 -3.45
C GLY A 106 -4.17 -7.23 -3.07
N ARG A 107 -5.28 -6.48 -3.10
CA ARG A 107 -6.60 -6.95 -2.66
C ARG A 107 -7.17 -8.09 -3.53
N ASP A 108 -6.72 -8.17 -4.78
CA ASP A 108 -7.13 -9.20 -5.74
C ASP A 108 -6.64 -10.57 -5.30
N THR A 109 -5.46 -10.68 -4.65
CA THR A 109 -4.92 -11.93 -4.10
C THR A 109 -5.00 -13.09 -5.11
N LEU A 110 -4.48 -12.89 -6.32
CA LEU A 110 -4.66 -13.78 -7.48
C LEU A 110 -4.34 -15.25 -7.16
N VAL A 111 -3.15 -15.53 -6.62
CA VAL A 111 -2.71 -16.88 -6.27
C VAL A 111 -3.48 -17.40 -5.06
N GLY A 112 -3.72 -16.55 -4.06
CA GLY A 112 -4.51 -16.92 -2.87
C GLY A 112 -5.94 -17.36 -3.21
N ASN A 113 -6.58 -16.71 -4.17
CA ASN A 113 -7.90 -17.10 -4.69
C ASN A 113 -7.82 -18.40 -5.49
N ARG A 114 -6.81 -18.56 -6.35
CA ARG A 114 -6.59 -19.78 -7.14
C ARG A 114 -6.45 -21.01 -6.25
N LEU A 115 -5.71 -20.87 -5.16
CA LEU A 115 -5.49 -21.92 -4.15
C LEU A 115 -6.64 -22.07 -3.15
N LYS A 116 -7.62 -21.15 -3.14
CA LYS A 116 -8.72 -21.09 -2.16
C LYS A 116 -8.26 -21.06 -0.70
N ILE A 117 -7.12 -20.42 -0.44
CA ILE A 117 -6.52 -20.31 0.92
C ILE A 117 -6.88 -19.01 1.64
N LYS A 118 -7.65 -18.15 0.99
CA LYS A 118 -8.07 -16.87 1.56
C LYS A 118 -9.15 -17.09 2.62
N VAL A 119 -8.79 -16.84 3.87
CA VAL A 119 -9.72 -16.87 5.00
C VAL A 119 -9.99 -15.44 5.44
N ARG A 120 -11.27 -15.09 5.55
CA ARG A 120 -11.69 -13.78 6.07
C ARG A 120 -11.64 -13.81 7.59
N ASN A 121 -11.10 -12.75 8.19
CA ASN A 121 -11.27 -12.53 9.63
C ASN A 121 -12.70 -12.04 9.91
N PRO A 122 -13.53 -12.78 10.65
CA PRO A 122 -14.91 -12.38 10.96
C PRO A 122 -14.99 -11.14 11.85
N ASP A 123 -13.99 -10.92 12.71
CA ASP A 123 -13.93 -9.79 13.64
C ASP A 123 -13.51 -8.49 12.94
N HIS A 124 -12.95 -8.59 11.73
CA HIS A 124 -12.49 -7.45 10.95
C HIS A 124 -13.39 -7.21 9.72
N ASN A 125 -14.68 -6.96 9.99
CA ASN A 125 -15.71 -6.69 8.98
C ASN A 125 -16.03 -5.20 8.83
N SER A 126 -14.99 -4.36 8.84
CA SER A 126 -15.15 -2.91 8.69
C SER A 126 -15.25 -2.51 7.21
N SER A 127 -16.00 -1.45 6.94
CA SER A 127 -16.06 -0.79 5.63
C SER A 127 -15.58 0.65 5.79
N ALA A 128 -14.87 1.17 4.78
CA ALA A 128 -14.34 2.53 4.80
C ALA A 128 -15.08 3.40 3.78
N MET A 129 -15.46 4.61 4.19
CA MET A 129 -15.90 5.69 3.31
C MET A 129 -14.85 6.80 3.40
N TYR A 130 -14.37 7.28 2.26
CA TYR A 130 -13.27 8.25 2.22
C TYR A 130 -13.46 9.28 1.11
N GLY A 131 -12.84 10.44 1.29
CA GLY A 131 -12.87 11.55 0.34
C GLY A 131 -11.70 12.50 0.57
N HIS A 132 -11.45 13.39 -0.39
CA HIS A 132 -10.42 14.42 -0.29
C HIS A 132 -11.05 15.80 -0.08
N PHE A 133 -10.53 16.54 0.89
CA PHE A 133 -11.00 17.89 1.24
C PHE A 133 -9.88 18.90 1.04
N ARG A 134 -10.24 20.14 0.69
CA ARG A 134 -9.32 21.28 0.58
C ARG A 134 -9.60 22.29 1.68
N GLY A 135 -8.56 23.01 2.12
CA GLY A 135 -8.69 24.03 3.17
C GLY A 135 -8.94 23.47 4.58
N ALA A 136 -8.67 22.19 4.82
CA ALA A 136 -8.74 21.61 6.15
C ALA A 136 -7.69 22.23 7.07
N ARG A 137 -8.05 22.48 8.33
CA ARG A 137 -7.12 22.92 9.37
C ARG A 137 -6.11 21.80 9.65
N ARG A 138 -4.86 22.19 9.88
CA ARG A 138 -3.78 21.31 10.35
C ARG A 138 -3.23 21.83 11.68
N ASP A 139 -2.60 20.93 12.43
CA ASP A 139 -1.74 21.32 13.54
C ASP A 139 -0.48 22.01 13.03
N CYS A 140 0.27 22.64 13.93
CA CYS A 140 1.46 23.40 13.57
C CYS A 140 2.75 22.60 13.79
N GLY A 141 3.84 23.06 13.18
CA GLY A 141 5.16 22.45 13.35
C GLY A 141 5.20 21.01 12.88
N ARG A 142 5.84 20.12 13.65
CA ARG A 142 6.06 18.72 13.26
C ARG A 142 4.78 17.88 13.24
N GLU A 143 3.71 18.35 13.88
CA GLU A 143 2.43 17.63 13.94
C GLU A 143 1.55 17.90 12.70
N GLU A 144 1.90 18.87 11.86
CA GLU A 144 1.13 19.27 10.67
C GLU A 144 0.80 18.10 9.72
N GLY A 145 1.72 17.13 9.61
CA GLY A 145 1.57 15.94 8.77
C GLY A 145 1.26 14.66 9.52
N ASN A 146 1.04 14.71 10.84
CA ASN A 146 0.60 13.55 11.58
C ASN A 146 -0.77 13.09 11.08
N ILE A 147 -0.96 11.77 11.06
CA ILE A 147 -2.30 11.23 10.85
C ILE A 147 -3.11 11.51 12.12
N ILE A 148 -4.33 12.00 11.95
CA ILE A 148 -5.29 12.16 13.04
C ILE A 148 -6.33 11.07 12.89
N ILE A 149 -6.50 10.26 13.93
CA ILE A 149 -7.51 9.21 14.00
C ILE A 149 -8.53 9.64 15.06
N PHE A 150 -9.78 9.80 14.66
CA PHE A 150 -10.83 10.35 15.51
C PHE A 150 -11.89 9.29 15.80
N TRP A 151 -12.05 8.91 17.07
CA TRP A 151 -13.06 7.92 17.46
C TRP A 151 -14.43 8.52 17.67
N PHE A 152 -15.48 7.82 17.22
CA PHE A 152 -16.89 8.19 17.39
C PHE A 152 -17.79 6.95 17.49
N ASP A 153 -19.08 7.13 17.77
CA ASP A 153 -20.01 6.04 18.13
C ASP A 153 -20.07 4.86 17.15
N HIS A 154 -19.73 5.08 15.88
CA HIS A 154 -19.84 4.06 14.82
C HIS A 154 -18.51 3.65 14.18
N GLY A 155 -17.38 4.09 14.73
CA GLY A 155 -16.07 3.75 14.18
C GLY A 155 -15.02 4.80 14.49
N TRP A 156 -14.08 4.95 13.57
CA TRP A 156 -12.99 5.91 13.59
C TRP A 156 -12.84 6.57 12.21
#